data_AF-A0A932GK89-F1
#
_entry.id   AF-A0A932GK89-F1
#
_cell.length_a   1.000
_cell.length_b   1.000
_cell.length_c   1.000
_cell.angle_alpha   90.00
_cell.angle_beta   90.00
_cell.angle_gamma   90.00
#
_symmetry.space_group_name_H-M   'P 1'
#
loop_
_entity.id
_entity.type
_entity.pdbx_description
1 polymer ?
#
loop_
_entity_poly.entity_id
_entity_poly.type
_entity_poly.pdbx_seq_one_letter_code
_entity_poly.pdbx_strand_id
1 'polypeptide(L)'
;MAHPPAVPLARLLKSVSRSFYLSLRILPRGPREPVGLAYLFARAADTIADTRVLPRADRLLYLEALRDTFLVDAGSDPARLASALAPHQQNPAERTLLLTLPAALAACRALPSADRAAVRRVLLAITQGMRMDLTAFPGEEEGRVAALEARADLDRYTYWVAGAAGEFWTDVHLAHRPALAGWDGATMRRRGVRFGRGLQMTNILRDLPRDLRIGRCYLPRED
;
A
#
# COMPACT_ATOMS: atom_id res chain seq x y z
N MET A 1 -6.18 31.66 4.03
CA MET A 1 -6.96 30.65 3.27
C MET A 1 -7.45 29.61 4.26
N ALA A 2 -8.77 29.46 4.41
CA ALA A 2 -9.33 28.46 5.33
C ALA A 2 -9.00 27.05 4.82
N HIS A 3 -8.34 26.23 5.64
CA HIS A 3 -8.20 24.81 5.33
C HIS A 3 -9.60 24.17 5.34
N PRO A 4 -9.95 23.36 4.32
CA PRO A 4 -11.18 22.60 4.36
C PRO A 4 -11.19 21.71 5.61
N PRO A 5 -12.35 21.53 6.28
CA PRO A 5 -12.42 20.70 7.47
C PRO A 5 -11.94 19.29 7.12
N ALA A 6 -11.05 18.74 7.95
CA ALA A 6 -10.50 17.40 7.76
C ALA A 6 -11.66 16.39 7.69
N VAL A 7 -11.81 15.71 6.54
CA VAL A 7 -12.80 14.65 6.40
C VAL A 7 -12.41 13.52 7.36
N PRO A 8 -13.31 13.05 8.25
CA PRO A 8 -12.97 11.98 9.18
C PRO A 8 -12.50 10.74 8.42
N LEU A 9 -11.36 10.16 8.84
CA LEU A 9 -10.76 8.95 8.25
C LEU A 9 -11.80 7.83 8.06
N ALA A 10 -12.73 7.68 9.02
CA ALA A 10 -13.83 6.73 8.95
C ALA A 10 -14.77 6.95 7.75
N ARG A 11 -15.07 8.19 7.38
CA ARG A 11 -15.93 8.52 6.24
C ARG A 11 -15.24 8.20 4.91
N LEU A 12 -13.93 8.46 4.85
CA LEU A 12 -13.08 8.19 3.69
C LEU A 12 -12.92 6.68 3.45
N LEU A 13 -12.61 5.94 4.50
CA LEU A 13 -12.50 4.48 4.44
C LEU A 13 -13.81 3.82 4.00
N LYS A 14 -14.95 4.32 4.52
CA LYS A 14 -16.27 3.83 4.14
C LYS A 14 -16.55 4.00 2.64
N SER A 15 -16.08 5.07 2.01
CA SER A 15 -16.29 5.31 0.57
C SER A 15 -15.35 4.51 -0.33
N VAL A 16 -14.15 4.14 0.14
CA VAL A 16 -13.12 3.48 -0.70
C VAL A 16 -13.03 1.98 -0.50
N SER A 17 -13.45 1.45 0.65
CA SER A 17 -13.48 0.02 0.94
C SER A 17 -14.43 -0.34 2.08
N ARG A 18 -15.63 -0.80 1.72
CA ARG A 18 -16.64 -1.21 2.71
C ARG A 18 -16.15 -2.34 3.61
N SER A 19 -15.51 -3.36 3.05
CA SER A 19 -15.04 -4.54 3.81
C SER A 19 -13.92 -4.18 4.78
N PHE A 20 -12.95 -3.35 4.34
CA PHE A 20 -11.87 -2.92 5.23
C PHE A 20 -12.38 -1.94 6.29
N TYR A 21 -13.28 -1.03 5.92
CA TYR A 21 -13.94 -0.14 6.88
C TYR A 21 -14.65 -0.92 8.00
N LEU A 22 -15.37 -1.99 7.66
CA LEU A 22 -16.00 -2.86 8.67
C LEU A 22 -14.96 -3.54 9.56
N SER A 23 -13.85 -4.00 8.99
CA SER A 23 -12.75 -4.63 9.74
C SER A 23 -12.09 -3.64 10.71
N LEU A 24 -11.84 -2.41 10.28
CA LEU A 24 -11.28 -1.35 11.14
C LEU A 24 -12.20 -1.00 12.32
N ARG A 25 -13.52 -1.07 12.15
CA ARG A 25 -14.46 -0.81 13.26
C ARG A 25 -14.33 -1.81 14.40
N ILE A 26 -13.85 -3.02 14.11
CA ILE A 26 -13.62 -4.09 15.10
C ILE A 26 -12.33 -3.84 15.88
N LEU A 27 -11.35 -3.12 15.32
CA LEU A 27 -10.08 -2.86 15.99
C LEU A 27 -10.26 -2.06 17.29
N PRO A 28 -9.36 -2.20 18.28
CA PRO A 28 -9.30 -1.28 19.43
C PRO A 28 -8.99 0.15 18.99
N ARG A 29 -9.29 1.15 19.85
CA ARG A 29 -9.14 2.58 19.51
C ARG A 29 -7.71 2.95 19.05
N GLY A 30 -6.68 2.47 19.74
CA GLY A 30 -5.28 2.83 19.45
C GLY A 30 -4.83 2.46 18.03
N PRO A 31 -4.89 1.19 17.61
CA PRO A 31 -4.46 0.79 16.26
C PRO A 31 -5.27 1.38 15.10
N ARG A 32 -6.51 1.82 15.33
CA ARG A 32 -7.45 2.20 14.24
C ARG A 32 -6.89 3.27 13.31
N GLU A 33 -6.29 4.31 13.87
CA GLU A 33 -5.82 5.46 13.10
C GLU A 33 -4.57 5.16 12.26
N PRO A 34 -3.46 4.64 12.82
CA PRO A 34 -2.29 4.27 12.02
C PRO A 34 -2.62 3.19 10.99
N VAL A 35 -3.41 2.16 11.35
CA VAL A 35 -3.82 1.11 10.39
C VAL A 35 -4.71 1.67 9.29
N GLY A 36 -5.66 2.54 9.64
CA GLY A 36 -6.54 3.18 8.68
C GLY A 36 -5.79 4.07 7.68
N LEU A 37 -4.81 4.84 8.15
CA LEU A 37 -3.97 5.68 7.29
C LEU A 37 -3.06 4.84 6.40
N ALA A 38 -2.38 3.83 6.94
CA ALA A 38 -1.55 2.92 6.14
C ALA A 38 -2.35 2.25 5.02
N TYR A 39 -3.58 1.81 5.32
CA TYR A 39 -4.46 1.25 4.30
C TYR A 39 -4.87 2.28 3.23
N LEU A 40 -5.26 3.48 3.65
CA LEU A 40 -5.66 4.55 2.73
C LEU A 40 -4.55 4.86 1.74
N PHE A 41 -3.31 5.00 2.21
CA PHE A 41 -2.16 5.24 1.36
C PHE A 41 -1.79 4.05 0.49
N ALA A 42 -1.86 2.83 1.00
CA ALA A 42 -1.63 1.63 0.21
C ALA A 42 -2.66 1.53 -0.93
N ARG A 43 -3.94 1.83 -0.66
CA ARG A 43 -4.98 1.85 -1.68
C ARG A 43 -4.80 3.00 -2.67
N ALA A 44 -4.31 4.15 -2.23
CA ALA A 44 -4.00 5.26 -3.14
C ALA A 44 -2.84 4.91 -4.07
N ALA A 45 -1.79 4.26 -3.56
CA ALA A 45 -0.67 3.76 -4.36
C ALA A 45 -1.12 2.72 -5.39
N ASP A 46 -2.04 1.82 -4.99
CA ASP A 46 -2.68 0.84 -5.85
C ASP A 46 -3.49 1.51 -6.97
N THR A 47 -4.32 2.51 -6.64
CA THR A 47 -5.04 3.34 -7.62
C THR A 47 -4.09 3.99 -8.63
N ILE A 48 -2.93 4.50 -8.20
CA ILE A 48 -1.92 5.08 -9.09
C ILE A 48 -1.36 4.02 -10.06
N ALA A 49 -0.93 2.88 -9.51
CA ALA A 49 -0.35 1.79 -10.30
C ALA A 49 -1.36 1.18 -11.30
N ASP A 50 -2.65 1.18 -10.96
CA ASP A 50 -3.73 0.62 -11.77
C ASP A 50 -4.38 1.61 -12.75
N THR A 51 -3.95 2.88 -12.79
CA THR A 51 -4.49 3.88 -13.72
C THR A 51 -3.99 3.65 -15.16
N ARG A 52 -4.48 2.60 -15.82
CA ARG A 52 -3.99 2.12 -17.14
C ARG A 52 -4.19 3.08 -18.31
N VAL A 53 -5.05 4.08 -18.16
CA VAL A 53 -5.18 5.19 -19.14
C VAL A 53 -3.89 6.02 -19.23
N LEU A 54 -3.05 5.97 -18.19
CA LEU A 54 -1.74 6.61 -18.19
C LEU A 54 -0.63 5.64 -18.63
N PRO A 55 0.36 6.12 -19.41
CA PRO A 55 1.58 5.40 -19.68
C PRO A 55 2.23 4.84 -18.41
N ARG A 56 2.89 3.69 -18.54
CA ARG A 56 3.61 3.03 -17.42
C ARG A 56 4.63 3.96 -16.76
N ALA A 57 5.34 4.76 -17.55
CA ALA A 57 6.32 5.72 -17.06
C ALA A 57 5.67 6.80 -16.17
N ASP A 58 4.50 7.30 -16.56
CA ASP A 58 3.77 8.31 -15.78
C ASP A 58 3.24 7.71 -14.47
N ARG A 59 2.73 6.48 -14.51
CA ARG A 59 2.32 5.76 -13.29
C ARG A 59 3.49 5.58 -12.31
N LEU A 60 4.67 5.23 -12.82
CA LEU A 60 5.89 5.12 -12.02
C LEU A 60 6.28 6.48 -11.41
N LEU A 61 6.27 7.54 -12.20
CA LEU A 61 6.55 8.91 -11.74
C LEU A 61 5.61 9.34 -10.61
N TYR A 62 4.31 9.11 -10.77
CA TYR A 62 3.32 9.45 -9.73
C TYR A 62 3.45 8.59 -8.47
N LEU A 63 3.80 7.31 -8.62
CA LEU A 63 4.07 6.41 -7.51
C LEU A 63 5.31 6.87 -6.71
N GLU A 64 6.36 7.31 -7.41
CA GLU A 64 7.56 7.88 -6.80
C GLU A 64 7.26 9.21 -6.10
N ALA A 65 6.47 10.09 -6.72
CA ALA A 65 6.02 11.32 -6.07
C ALA A 65 5.23 11.05 -4.77
N LEU A 66 4.33 10.05 -4.76
CA LEU A 66 3.66 9.63 -3.52
C LEU A 66 4.67 9.10 -2.50
N ARG A 67 5.61 8.26 -2.93
CA ARG A 67 6.64 7.68 -2.06
C ARG A 67 7.50 8.77 -1.40
N ASP A 68 7.87 9.80 -2.14
CA ASP A 68 8.71 10.90 -1.66
C ASP A 68 8.07 11.72 -0.55
N THR A 69 6.72 11.79 -0.51
CA THR A 69 5.98 12.43 0.60
C THR A 69 6.26 11.79 1.96
N PHE A 70 6.75 10.54 1.98
CA PHE A 70 7.11 9.80 3.19
C PHE A 70 8.61 9.80 3.49
N LEU A 71 9.45 10.17 2.52
CA LEU A 71 10.91 10.20 2.66
C LEU A 71 11.43 11.56 3.11
N VAL A 72 10.85 12.64 2.56
CA VAL A 72 11.33 14.01 2.76
C VAL A 72 10.18 14.87 3.28
N ASP A 73 10.39 15.65 4.34
CA ASP A 73 9.35 16.53 4.90
C ASP A 73 8.90 17.61 3.88
N ALA A 74 9.81 18.01 2.99
CA ALA A 74 9.56 18.87 1.83
C ALA A 74 9.28 18.09 0.52
N GLY A 75 8.80 16.84 0.62
CA GLY A 75 8.49 15.99 -0.54
C GLY A 75 7.41 16.56 -1.46
N SER A 76 7.02 15.78 -2.48
CA SER A 76 6.04 16.21 -3.50
C SER A 76 4.74 16.72 -2.89
N ASP A 77 4.15 17.74 -3.53
CA ASP A 77 2.87 18.31 -3.09
C ASP A 77 1.73 17.30 -3.36
N PRO A 78 1.10 16.74 -2.31
CA PRO A 78 0.03 15.77 -2.50
C PRO A 78 -1.21 16.36 -3.17
N ALA A 79 -1.42 17.68 -3.10
CA ALA A 79 -2.51 18.32 -3.80
C ALA A 79 -2.26 18.30 -5.32
N ARG A 80 -1.02 18.54 -5.76
CA ARG A 80 -0.64 18.42 -7.18
C ARG A 80 -0.81 17.00 -7.68
N LEU A 81 -0.35 16.01 -6.91
CA LEU A 81 -0.52 14.60 -7.24
C LEU A 81 -2.01 14.25 -7.43
N ALA A 82 -2.85 14.66 -6.47
CA ALA A 82 -4.29 14.42 -6.53
C ALA A 82 -4.94 15.10 -7.75
N SER A 83 -4.61 16.37 -8.02
CA SER A 83 -5.13 17.12 -9.17
C SER A 83 -4.72 16.51 -10.51
N ALA A 84 -3.51 15.96 -10.62
CA ALA A 84 -3.04 15.32 -11.83
C ALA A 84 -3.78 13.99 -12.10
N LEU A 85 -4.04 13.18 -11.07
CA LEU A 85 -4.58 11.83 -11.23
C LEU A 85 -6.11 11.74 -11.17
N ALA A 86 -6.78 12.62 -10.42
CA ALA A 86 -8.23 12.58 -10.22
C ALA A 86 -9.06 12.62 -11.54
N PRO A 87 -8.67 13.39 -12.58
CA PRO A 87 -9.38 13.40 -13.87
C PRO A 87 -9.33 12.05 -14.60
N HIS A 88 -8.30 11.24 -14.34
CA HIS A 88 -8.11 9.93 -14.97
C HIS A 88 -8.89 8.81 -14.28
N GLN A 89 -9.50 9.07 -13.12
CA GLN A 89 -10.27 8.07 -12.39
C GLN A 89 -11.73 8.01 -12.87
N GLN A 90 -12.16 6.85 -13.36
CA GLN A 90 -13.56 6.58 -13.69
C GLN A 90 -14.38 6.24 -12.44
N ASN A 91 -13.78 5.60 -11.45
CA ASN A 91 -14.42 5.24 -10.19
C ASN A 91 -14.49 6.48 -9.25
N PRO A 92 -15.70 6.94 -8.86
CA PRO A 92 -15.84 8.09 -7.96
C PRO A 92 -15.18 7.90 -6.59
N ALA A 93 -15.11 6.65 -6.10
CA ALA A 93 -14.47 6.33 -4.83
C ALA A 93 -12.94 6.54 -4.91
N GLU A 94 -12.31 6.10 -5.99
CA GLU A 94 -10.87 6.25 -6.23
C GLU A 94 -10.50 7.71 -6.49
N ARG A 95 -11.34 8.44 -7.21
CA ARG A 95 -11.20 9.89 -7.33
C ARG A 95 -11.22 10.57 -5.96
N THR A 96 -12.20 10.22 -5.12
CA THR A 96 -12.33 10.77 -3.76
C THR A 96 -11.13 10.41 -2.88
N LEU A 97 -10.62 9.18 -3.01
CA LEU A 97 -9.42 8.72 -2.32
C LEU A 97 -8.21 9.61 -2.62
N LEU A 98 -7.94 9.86 -3.90
CA LEU A 98 -6.80 10.68 -4.31
C LEU A 98 -6.93 12.13 -3.83
N LEU A 99 -8.12 12.73 -3.98
CA LEU A 99 -8.40 14.10 -3.49
C LEU A 99 -8.23 14.26 -1.97
N THR A 100 -8.22 13.15 -1.24
CA THR A 100 -8.05 13.12 0.21
C THR A 100 -6.59 13.06 0.65
N LEU A 101 -5.65 12.76 -0.25
CA LEU A 101 -4.22 12.59 0.08
C LEU A 101 -3.63 13.73 0.93
N PRO A 102 -3.90 15.02 0.66
CA PRO A 102 -3.39 16.10 1.50
C PRO A 102 -3.83 15.99 2.97
N ALA A 103 -5.12 15.71 3.20
CA ALA A 103 -5.68 15.57 4.55
C ALA A 103 -5.14 14.30 5.25
N ALA A 104 -5.01 13.19 4.52
CA ALA A 104 -4.44 11.96 5.04
C ALA A 104 -2.96 12.14 5.45
N LEU A 105 -2.17 12.88 4.66
CA LEU A 105 -0.77 13.18 5.00
C LEU A 105 -0.65 14.09 6.22
N ALA A 106 -1.52 15.10 6.33
CA ALA A 106 -1.59 15.93 7.53
C ALA A 106 -1.90 15.08 8.79
N ALA A 107 -2.88 14.18 8.70
CA ALA A 107 -3.21 13.25 9.79
C ALA A 107 -2.04 12.30 10.11
N CYS A 108 -1.35 11.77 9.10
CA CYS A 108 -0.17 10.93 9.28
C CYS A 108 0.98 11.67 9.97
N ARG A 109 1.19 12.95 9.64
CA ARG A 109 2.19 13.80 10.31
C ARG A 109 1.85 14.04 11.78
N ALA A 110 0.56 14.14 12.11
CA ALA A 110 0.07 14.33 13.47
C ALA A 110 0.13 13.06 14.35
N LEU A 111 0.38 11.88 13.77
CA LEU A 111 0.55 10.65 14.54
C LEU A 111 1.75 10.73 15.51
N PRO A 112 1.72 9.97 16.62
CA PRO A 112 2.90 9.73 17.43
C PRO A 112 4.10 9.24 16.58
N SER A 113 5.32 9.60 16.98
CA SER A 113 6.53 9.31 16.19
C SER A 113 6.70 7.83 15.85
N ALA A 114 6.38 6.93 16.80
CA ALA A 114 6.44 5.49 16.59
C ALA A 114 5.44 5.01 15.53
N ASP A 115 4.20 5.48 15.59
CA ASP A 115 3.15 5.14 14.64
C ASP A 115 3.45 5.69 13.24
N ARG A 116 3.87 6.95 13.18
CA ARG A 116 4.30 7.59 11.93
C ARG A 116 5.45 6.83 11.29
N ALA A 117 6.42 6.39 12.07
CA ALA A 117 7.53 5.57 11.58
C ALA A 117 7.06 4.20 11.09
N ALA A 118 6.11 3.55 11.76
CA ALA A 118 5.53 2.28 11.34
C ALA A 118 4.77 2.41 10.01
N VAL A 119 3.90 3.42 9.89
CA VAL A 119 3.16 3.74 8.64
C VAL A 119 4.14 4.01 7.49
N ARG A 120 5.18 4.82 7.74
CA ARG A 120 6.22 5.08 6.74
C ARG A 120 6.90 3.79 6.28
N ARG A 121 7.36 2.94 7.19
CA ARG A 121 8.08 1.70 6.84
C ARG A 121 7.25 0.80 5.93
N VAL A 122 5.97 0.57 6.28
CA VAL A 122 5.11 -0.31 5.48
C VAL A 122 4.80 0.28 4.10
N LEU A 123 4.57 1.59 4.00
CA LEU A 123 4.30 2.23 2.72
C LEU A 123 5.52 2.24 1.80
N LEU A 124 6.72 2.43 2.35
CA LEU A 124 7.95 2.31 1.59
C LEU A 124 8.19 0.86 1.13
N ALA A 125 7.75 -0.15 1.88
CA ALA A 125 7.82 -1.53 1.42
C ALA A 125 6.81 -1.79 0.28
N ILE A 126 5.53 -1.46 0.49
CA ILE A 126 4.47 -1.71 -0.49
C ILE A 126 4.76 -1.00 -1.82
N THR A 127 5.10 0.29 -1.76
CA THR A 127 5.44 1.05 -2.98
C THR A 127 6.70 0.54 -3.66
N GLN A 128 7.65 -0.08 -2.94
CA GLN A 128 8.79 -0.74 -3.56
C GLN A 128 8.37 -1.97 -4.36
N GLY A 129 7.42 -2.77 -3.85
CA GLY A 129 6.85 -3.90 -4.58
C GLY A 129 6.12 -3.45 -5.85
N MET A 130 5.36 -2.35 -5.78
CA MET A 130 4.68 -1.76 -6.95
C MET A 130 5.68 -1.19 -7.98
N ARG A 131 6.80 -0.58 -7.55
CA ARG A 131 7.87 -0.13 -8.44
C ARG A 131 8.54 -1.30 -9.16
N MET A 132 8.80 -2.39 -8.45
CA MET A 132 9.31 -3.62 -9.06
C MET A 132 8.33 -4.13 -10.11
N ASP A 133 7.03 -4.22 -9.79
CA ASP A 133 6.00 -4.69 -10.70
C ASP A 133 5.94 -3.86 -12.01
N LEU A 134 5.99 -2.52 -11.88
CA LEU A 134 5.99 -1.60 -13.02
C LEU A 134 7.28 -1.63 -13.85
N THR A 135 8.38 -2.22 -13.37
CA THR A 135 9.68 -2.22 -14.07
C THR A 135 10.16 -3.60 -14.49
N ALA A 136 9.78 -4.66 -13.79
CA ALA A 136 10.23 -6.03 -14.04
C ALA A 136 9.42 -6.74 -15.14
N PHE A 137 8.14 -6.39 -15.30
CA PHE A 137 7.27 -7.02 -16.29
C PHE A 137 7.07 -6.15 -17.55
N PRO A 138 6.86 -6.77 -18.72
CA PRO A 138 6.56 -6.04 -19.95
C PRO A 138 5.24 -5.27 -19.83
N GLY A 139 5.02 -4.33 -20.74
CA GLY A 139 3.73 -3.67 -20.88
C GLY A 139 2.62 -4.70 -21.17
N GLU A 140 1.43 -4.43 -20.64
CA GLU A 140 0.28 -5.36 -20.67
C GLU A 140 -0.17 -5.73 -22.09
N GLU A 141 0.21 -4.94 -23.10
CA GLU A 141 -0.13 -5.12 -24.51
C GLU A 141 1.05 -5.64 -25.37
N GLU A 142 2.23 -5.88 -24.78
CA GLU A 142 3.42 -6.29 -25.54
C GLU A 142 3.38 -7.76 -26.00
N GLY A 143 2.39 -8.55 -25.56
CA GLY A 143 2.22 -9.95 -25.96
C GLY A 143 3.34 -10.90 -25.49
N ARG A 144 4.20 -10.45 -24.58
CA ARG A 144 5.31 -11.23 -24.00
C ARG A 144 5.06 -11.47 -22.52
N VAL A 145 5.44 -12.65 -22.03
CA VAL A 145 5.43 -12.98 -20.61
C VAL A 145 6.85 -12.87 -20.07
N ALA A 146 7.03 -12.13 -18.97
CA ALA A 146 8.24 -12.18 -18.17
C ALA A 146 7.95 -12.85 -16.82
N ALA A 147 8.92 -13.64 -16.36
CA ALA A 147 8.90 -14.32 -15.08
C ALA A 147 9.92 -13.71 -14.13
N LEU A 148 9.75 -13.93 -12.83
CA LEU A 148 10.82 -13.65 -11.87
C LEU A 148 11.99 -14.62 -12.10
N GLU A 149 13.22 -14.19 -11.85
CA GLU A 149 14.40 -15.01 -12.15
C GLU A 149 14.57 -16.13 -11.11
N ALA A 150 14.57 -15.80 -9.83
CA ALA A 150 14.84 -16.75 -8.75
C ALA A 150 13.77 -16.71 -7.64
N ARG A 151 13.72 -17.77 -6.83
CA ARG A 151 12.87 -17.84 -5.62
C ARG A 151 13.11 -16.67 -4.67
N ALA A 152 14.34 -16.18 -4.61
CA ALA A 152 14.70 -15.01 -3.82
C ALA A 152 13.96 -13.73 -4.29
N ASP A 153 13.68 -13.59 -5.59
CA ASP A 153 12.89 -12.46 -6.12
C ASP A 153 11.44 -12.56 -5.67
N LEU A 154 10.85 -13.76 -5.72
CA LEU A 154 9.50 -14.00 -5.20
C LEU A 154 9.42 -13.72 -3.70
N ASP A 155 10.42 -14.16 -2.93
CA ASP A 155 10.48 -13.90 -1.48
C ASP A 155 10.62 -12.41 -1.14
N ARG A 156 11.39 -11.65 -1.94
CA ARG A 156 11.49 -10.18 -1.83
C ARG A 156 10.17 -9.51 -2.20
N TYR A 157 9.59 -9.88 -3.33
CA TYR A 157 8.34 -9.33 -3.82
C TYR A 157 7.21 -9.54 -2.80
N THR A 158 6.99 -10.78 -2.36
CA THR A 158 5.95 -11.12 -1.37
C THR A 158 6.18 -10.47 -0.01
N TYR A 159 7.44 -10.21 0.37
CA TYR A 159 7.73 -9.39 1.54
C TYR A 159 7.25 -7.95 1.35
N TRP A 160 7.61 -7.31 0.26
CA TRP A 160 7.25 -5.91 0.01
C TRP A 160 5.75 -5.68 -0.05
N VAL A 161 5.02 -6.50 -0.80
CA VAL A 161 3.59 -6.27 -1.03
C VAL A 161 2.69 -6.80 0.09
N ALA A 162 3.17 -7.71 0.95
CA ALA A 162 2.35 -8.31 2.00
C ALA A 162 3.07 -8.62 3.31
N GLY A 163 4.31 -9.13 3.28
CA GLY A 163 5.07 -9.46 4.49
C GLY A 163 5.32 -8.27 5.42
N ALA A 164 5.69 -7.11 4.87
CA ALA A 164 5.91 -5.87 5.61
C ALA A 164 4.64 -5.37 6.30
N ALA A 165 3.46 -5.64 5.73
CA ALA A 165 2.20 -5.36 6.40
C ALA A 165 2.05 -6.20 7.69
N GLY A 166 2.49 -7.47 7.68
CA GLY A 166 2.48 -8.30 8.88
C GLY A 166 3.34 -7.75 10.04
N GLU A 167 4.51 -7.18 9.72
CA GLU A 167 5.34 -6.49 10.72
C GLU A 167 4.67 -5.23 11.24
N PHE A 168 4.12 -4.42 10.34
CA PHE A 168 3.40 -3.20 10.70
C PHE A 168 2.23 -3.48 11.63
N TRP A 169 1.39 -4.47 11.30
CA TRP A 169 0.29 -4.90 12.13
C TRP A 169 0.79 -5.35 13.52
N THR A 170 1.89 -6.10 13.57
CA THR A 170 2.51 -6.53 14.84
C THR A 170 2.96 -5.33 15.67
N ASP A 171 3.75 -4.43 15.09
CA ASP A 171 4.33 -3.28 15.80
C ASP A 171 3.24 -2.36 16.36
N VAL A 172 2.23 -2.03 15.55
CA VAL A 172 1.10 -1.18 16.00
C VAL A 172 0.31 -1.88 17.11
N HIS A 173 0.06 -3.19 17.02
CA HIS A 173 -0.69 -3.87 18.07
C HIS A 173 0.09 -3.96 19.38
N LEU A 174 1.40 -4.25 19.33
CA LEU A 174 2.25 -4.25 20.53
C LEU A 174 2.31 -2.86 21.18
N ALA A 175 2.38 -1.79 20.37
CA ALA A 175 2.46 -0.43 20.88
C ALA A 175 1.17 0.05 21.56
N HIS A 176 0.01 -0.40 21.07
CA HIS A 176 -1.30 0.13 21.50
C HIS A 176 -2.14 -0.82 22.35
N ARG A 177 -1.65 -2.05 22.62
CA ARG A 177 -2.37 -3.05 23.40
C ARG A 177 -1.55 -3.52 24.60
N PRO A 178 -1.81 -2.99 25.80
CA PRO A 178 -1.13 -3.42 27.02
C PRO A 178 -1.21 -4.93 27.29
N ALA A 179 -2.31 -5.57 26.89
CA ALA A 179 -2.50 -7.02 26.98
C ALA A 179 -1.47 -7.84 26.18
N LEU A 180 -0.73 -7.23 25.26
CA LEU A 180 0.29 -7.88 24.43
C LEU A 180 1.72 -7.56 24.90
N ALA A 181 1.91 -6.83 26.01
CA ALA A 181 3.23 -6.37 26.44
C ALA A 181 4.25 -7.50 26.70
N GLY A 182 3.78 -8.69 27.09
CA GLY A 182 4.63 -9.86 27.32
C GLY A 182 4.97 -10.68 26.06
N TRP A 183 4.50 -10.27 24.88
CA TRP A 183 4.77 -11.01 23.65
C TRP A 183 6.18 -10.73 23.15
N ASP A 184 6.89 -11.76 22.67
CA ASP A 184 8.14 -11.58 21.95
C ASP A 184 7.89 -10.94 20.57
N GLY A 185 8.10 -9.63 20.50
CA GLY A 185 7.88 -8.86 19.28
C GLY A 185 8.74 -9.31 18.10
N ALA A 186 9.94 -9.84 18.32
CA ALA A 186 10.78 -10.34 17.23
C ALA A 186 10.17 -11.62 16.63
N THR A 187 9.70 -12.54 17.47
CA THR A 187 8.98 -13.73 16.99
C THR A 187 7.67 -13.36 16.31
N MET A 188 6.90 -12.43 16.87
CA MET A 188 5.62 -12.03 16.27
C MET A 188 5.80 -11.35 14.90
N ARG A 189 6.81 -10.49 14.73
CA ARG A 189 7.12 -9.90 13.41
C ARG A 189 7.45 -10.98 12.38
N ARG A 190 8.32 -11.95 12.72
CA ARG A 190 8.64 -13.07 11.82
C ARG A 190 7.40 -13.88 11.43
N ARG A 191 6.47 -14.10 12.38
CA ARG A 191 5.18 -14.75 12.10
C ARG A 191 4.30 -13.90 11.20
N GLY A 192 4.22 -12.59 11.44
CA GLY A 192 3.52 -11.63 10.61
C GLY A 192 4.02 -11.62 9.17
N VAL A 193 5.34 -11.59 8.96
CA VAL A 193 5.95 -11.69 7.61
C VAL A 193 5.53 -12.98 6.92
N ARG A 194 5.63 -14.12 7.61
CA ARG A 194 5.23 -15.43 7.05
C ARG A 194 3.75 -15.46 6.69
N PHE A 195 2.89 -14.91 7.54
CA PHE A 195 1.46 -14.83 7.29
C PHE A 195 1.16 -13.97 6.05
N GLY A 196 1.75 -12.78 5.95
CA GLY A 196 1.59 -11.89 4.79
C GLY A 196 2.08 -12.53 3.49
N ARG A 197 3.27 -13.14 3.49
CA ARG A 197 3.79 -13.88 2.34
C ARG A 197 2.87 -15.03 1.91
N GLY A 198 2.34 -15.78 2.87
CA GLY A 198 1.40 -16.87 2.60
C GLY A 198 0.12 -16.38 1.93
N LEU A 199 -0.47 -15.28 2.42
CA LEU A 199 -1.64 -14.66 1.78
C LEU A 199 -1.33 -14.20 0.35
N GLN A 200 -0.17 -13.61 0.13
CA GLN A 200 0.21 -13.16 -1.22
C GLN A 200 0.47 -14.34 -2.16
N MET A 201 1.08 -15.43 -1.67
CA MET A 201 1.26 -16.64 -2.47
C MET A 201 -0.09 -17.20 -2.93
N THR A 202 -1.09 -17.22 -2.05
CA THR A 202 -2.46 -17.61 -2.43
C THR A 202 -3.04 -16.73 -3.52
N ASN A 203 -2.81 -15.41 -3.46
CA ASN A 203 -3.25 -14.50 -4.52
C ASN A 203 -2.51 -14.78 -5.84
N ILE A 204 -1.19 -14.93 -5.82
CA ILE A 204 -0.37 -15.25 -7.00
C ILE A 204 -0.87 -16.53 -7.69
N LEU A 205 -1.10 -17.59 -6.92
CA LEU A 205 -1.57 -18.86 -7.48
C LEU A 205 -3.00 -18.76 -8.02
N ARG A 206 -3.89 -18.06 -7.30
CA ARG A 206 -5.29 -17.86 -7.72
C ARG A 206 -5.38 -17.04 -9.01
N ASP A 207 -4.58 -15.99 -9.11
CA ASP A 207 -4.68 -14.98 -10.16
C ASP A 207 -3.74 -15.26 -11.36
N LEU A 208 -2.92 -16.32 -11.29
CA LEU A 208 -1.96 -16.73 -12.32
C LEU A 208 -2.52 -16.71 -13.76
N PRO A 209 -3.71 -17.26 -14.08
CA PRO A 209 -4.23 -17.21 -15.45
C PRO A 209 -4.55 -15.78 -15.93
N ARG A 210 -4.86 -14.85 -15.03
CA ARG A 210 -5.07 -13.44 -15.36
C ARG A 210 -3.73 -12.72 -15.56
N ASP A 211 -2.76 -12.99 -14.70
CA ASP A 211 -1.45 -12.35 -14.73
C ASP A 211 -0.67 -12.72 -16.00
N LEU A 212 -0.69 -14.00 -16.40
CA LEU A 212 -0.06 -14.46 -17.64
C LEU A 212 -0.65 -13.78 -18.89
N ARG A 213 -1.96 -13.50 -18.90
CA ARG A 213 -2.62 -12.81 -20.02
C ARG A 213 -2.16 -11.36 -20.20
N ILE A 214 -1.63 -10.74 -19.15
CA ILE A 214 -1.08 -9.38 -19.18
C ILE A 214 0.45 -9.37 -19.10
N GLY A 215 1.09 -10.52 -19.37
CA GLY A 215 2.55 -10.62 -19.49
C GLY A 215 3.31 -10.80 -18.18
N ARG A 216 2.63 -11.10 -17.06
CA ARG A 216 3.23 -11.19 -15.73
C ARG A 216 3.24 -12.62 -15.23
N CYS A 217 4.40 -13.12 -14.83
CA CYS A 217 4.55 -14.37 -14.11
C CYS A 217 5.38 -14.14 -12.84
N TYR A 218 4.75 -14.29 -11.66
CA TYR A 218 5.48 -14.16 -10.40
C TYR A 218 6.20 -15.44 -9.98
N LEU A 219 5.91 -16.58 -10.63
CA LEU A 219 6.63 -17.82 -10.37
C LEU A 219 8.05 -17.71 -10.95
N PRO A 220 9.09 -18.10 -10.19
CA PRO A 220 10.46 -18.10 -10.65
C PRO A 220 10.65 -18.95 -11.90
N ARG A 221 11.61 -18.59 -12.77
CA ARG A 221 11.98 -19.40 -13.94
C ARG A 221 12.54 -20.79 -13.58
N GLU A 222 13.04 -20.94 -12.36
CA GLU A 222 13.61 -22.18 -11.85
C GLU A 222 12.58 -23.21 -11.33
N ASP A 223 11.31 -22.80 -11.15
CA ASP A 223 10.18 -23.66 -10.72
C ASP A 223 9.43 -24.25 -11.93
#